data_AF-A0A813H5T8-F1
#
_entry.id   AF-A0A813H5T8-F1
#
_cell.length_a   1.000
_cell.length_b   1.000
_cell.length_c   1.000
_cell.angle_alpha   90.00
_cell.angle_beta   90.00
_cell.angle_gamma   90.00
#
_symmetry.space_group_name_H-M   'P 1'
#
loop_
_entity.id
_entity.type
_entity.pdbx_description
1 polymer ?
#
loop_
_entity_poly.entity_id
_entity_poly.type
_entity_poly.pdbx_seq_one_letter_code
_entity_poly.pdbx_strand_id
1 'polypeptide(L)'
;AVVISGAGVQDANGTYRATPKEYCDAPTYEHVERGAEFKITREPHTNAKTGAVKHGWLLGQNCKPLYGAPTESLEVPSAGWKKFGGDDPVPTVKVQQLEDLLFAMADDSKSAADAALECEDWALAVQHCTAGIDALKRSGGRFCDAFKNRAALILSRRASAHLRLKDFKAALRDAVASLELGAPGLSSAEAVALEAARELGCKDDSLAQKILEPVGTGRILDPGAPLVLRCVERWVAEVVPLFSSAEEGQLQVPVVTHMPSDRYLDGLDEEARQAVIKQYLPELPFGGTGIISNPKDCLTVMDKWEEVFTSQEFQAKRKALWARRDLSYPLRLKETRTMVAESLAV
;
A
#
# COMPACT_ATOMS: atom_id res chain seq x y z
N ALA A 1 -11.74 -13.18 -4.48
CA ALA A 1 -12.70 -12.53 -3.57
C ALA A 1 -14.11 -12.90 -4.00
N VAL A 2 -15.06 -12.82 -3.08
CA VAL A 2 -16.49 -13.05 -3.37
C VAL A 2 -17.22 -11.75 -3.10
N VAL A 3 -17.99 -11.27 -4.06
CA VAL A 3 -18.82 -10.06 -3.93
C VAL A 3 -20.27 -10.49 -3.80
N ILE A 4 -20.88 -10.09 -2.69
CA ILE A 4 -22.30 -10.29 -2.41
C ILE A 4 -23.02 -8.97 -2.67
N SER A 5 -24.09 -9.01 -3.45
CA SER A 5 -24.92 -7.84 -3.79
C SER A 5 -26.40 -8.20 -3.84
N GLY A 6 -27.29 -7.24 -3.60
CA GLY A 6 -28.73 -7.46 -3.67
C GLY A 6 -29.32 -8.39 -2.60
N ALA A 7 -28.59 -8.68 -1.52
CA ALA A 7 -29.14 -9.35 -0.36
C ALA A 7 -30.12 -8.43 0.37
N GLY A 8 -31.25 -8.97 0.85
CA GLY A 8 -32.20 -8.23 1.69
C GLY A 8 -31.58 -7.73 2.99
N VAL A 9 -30.70 -8.52 3.60
CA VAL A 9 -29.87 -8.07 4.74
C VAL A 9 -28.77 -7.15 4.21
N GLN A 10 -28.95 -5.83 4.36
CA GLN A 10 -28.05 -4.83 3.77
C GLN A 10 -26.59 -5.02 4.19
N ASP A 11 -26.33 -5.29 5.47
CA ASP A 11 -24.97 -5.50 5.99
C ASP A 11 -24.28 -6.77 5.47
N ALA A 12 -25.02 -7.70 4.86
CA ALA A 12 -24.43 -8.88 4.24
C ALA A 12 -23.87 -8.58 2.84
N ASN A 13 -24.27 -7.47 2.22
CA ASN A 13 -23.74 -7.02 0.94
C ASN A 13 -22.33 -6.45 1.12
N GLY A 14 -21.45 -6.78 0.19
CA GLY A 14 -20.08 -6.30 0.21
C GLY A 14 -19.10 -7.35 -0.28
N THR A 15 -17.85 -7.15 0.10
CA THR A 15 -16.73 -7.97 -0.36
C THR A 15 -16.27 -8.92 0.72
N TYR A 16 -16.08 -10.17 0.34
CA TYR A 16 -15.57 -11.23 1.18
C TYR A 16 -14.20 -11.70 0.68
N ARG A 17 -13.25 -11.76 1.60
CA ARG A 17 -11.86 -12.19 1.36
C ARG A 17 -11.68 -13.59 1.91
N ALA A 18 -11.03 -14.45 1.13
CA ALA A 18 -10.62 -15.77 1.59
C ALA A 18 -9.67 -15.62 2.78
N THR A 19 -9.93 -16.35 3.86
CA THR A 19 -9.04 -16.42 5.01
C THR A 19 -8.04 -17.57 4.82
N PRO A 20 -6.95 -17.62 5.61
CA PRO A 20 -6.04 -18.77 5.63
C PRO A 20 -6.67 -20.06 6.18
N LYS A 21 -7.90 -20.01 6.70
CA LYS A 21 -8.57 -21.15 7.32
C LYS A 21 -9.45 -21.86 6.30
N GLU A 22 -9.31 -23.17 6.25
CA GLU A 22 -10.20 -24.07 5.52
C GLU A 22 -11.23 -24.69 6.47
N TYR A 23 -12.42 -24.93 5.95
CA TYR A 23 -13.49 -25.63 6.64
C TYR A 23 -14.25 -26.49 5.64
N CYS A 24 -14.41 -27.78 5.95
CA CYS A 24 -14.98 -28.78 5.04
C CYS A 24 -14.33 -28.74 3.64
N ASP A 25 -12.99 -28.78 3.62
CA ASP A 25 -12.14 -28.84 2.42
C ASP A 25 -12.26 -27.64 1.47
N ALA A 26 -12.82 -26.52 1.96
CA ALA A 26 -12.95 -25.29 1.19
C ALA A 26 -12.46 -24.06 1.99
N PRO A 27 -12.00 -23.00 1.31
CA PRO A 27 -11.65 -21.75 1.97
C PRO A 27 -12.86 -21.13 2.66
N THR A 28 -12.64 -20.57 3.84
CA THR A 28 -13.62 -19.68 4.48
C THR A 28 -13.41 -18.26 4.00
N TYR A 29 -14.48 -17.48 3.89
CA TYR A 29 -14.39 -16.07 3.52
C TYR A 29 -14.97 -15.19 4.61
N GLU A 30 -14.31 -14.06 4.89
CA GLU A 30 -14.74 -13.05 5.87
C GLU A 30 -15.01 -11.73 5.17
N HIS A 31 -16.01 -10.99 5.64
CA HIS A 31 -16.36 -9.69 5.10
C HIS A 31 -15.20 -8.69 5.33
N VAL A 32 -14.80 -7.95 4.31
CA VAL A 32 -13.63 -7.06 4.37
C VAL A 32 -13.81 -5.94 5.39
N GLU A 33 -15.00 -5.35 5.48
CA GLU A 33 -15.30 -4.24 6.41
C GLU A 33 -15.86 -4.70 7.76
N ARG A 34 -16.79 -5.65 7.77
CA ARG A 34 -17.43 -6.19 8.98
C ARG A 34 -16.65 -7.33 9.65
N GLY A 35 -15.58 -7.83 9.03
CA GLY A 35 -14.73 -8.88 9.57
C GLY A 35 -15.45 -10.22 9.76
N ALA A 36 -15.15 -10.87 10.89
CA ALA A 36 -15.61 -12.21 11.21
C ALA A 36 -17.10 -12.32 11.58
N GLU A 37 -17.81 -11.20 11.74
CA GLU A 37 -19.25 -11.23 12.00
C GLU A 37 -20.01 -11.82 10.82
N PHE A 38 -19.54 -11.58 9.59
CA PHE A 38 -20.14 -12.10 8.36
C PHE A 38 -19.17 -13.05 7.66
N LYS A 39 -19.62 -14.29 7.45
CA LYS A 39 -18.79 -15.37 6.89
C LYS A 39 -19.48 -16.13 5.78
N ILE A 40 -18.68 -16.56 4.81
CA ILE A 40 -19.07 -17.57 3.83
C ILE A 40 -18.28 -18.85 4.13
N THR A 41 -18.98 -19.93 4.46
CA THR A 41 -18.40 -21.24 4.81
C THR A 41 -19.08 -22.36 4.02
N ARG A 42 -18.35 -23.44 3.77
CA ARG A 42 -18.92 -24.69 3.24
C ARG A 42 -19.32 -25.57 4.41
N GLU A 43 -20.58 -25.96 4.49
CA GLU A 43 -21.16 -26.58 5.68
C GLU A 43 -21.79 -27.94 5.32
N PRO A 44 -21.61 -28.97 6.16
CA PRO A 44 -22.23 -30.26 5.94
C PRO A 44 -23.71 -30.24 6.39
N HIS A 45 -24.55 -30.93 5.63
CA HIS A 45 -25.97 -31.11 5.92
C HIS A 45 -26.35 -32.58 5.79
N THR A 46 -26.64 -33.20 6.92
CA THR A 46 -27.08 -34.61 6.99
C THR A 46 -28.58 -34.71 6.76
N ASN A 47 -28.99 -35.48 5.76
CA ASN A 47 -30.40 -35.77 5.54
C ASN A 47 -30.93 -36.71 6.64
N ALA A 48 -31.89 -36.23 7.44
CA ALA A 48 -32.45 -37.00 8.55
C ALA A 48 -33.10 -38.33 8.15
N LYS A 49 -33.58 -38.47 6.91
CA LYS A 49 -34.24 -39.70 6.43
C LYS A 49 -33.24 -40.73 5.91
N THR A 50 -32.20 -40.30 5.22
CA THR A 50 -31.27 -41.20 4.52
C THR A 50 -29.92 -41.34 5.22
N GLY A 51 -29.61 -40.48 6.18
CA GLY A 51 -28.28 -40.40 6.80
C GLY A 51 -27.18 -39.88 5.88
N ALA A 52 -27.50 -39.59 4.61
CA ALA A 52 -26.52 -39.09 3.65
C ALA A 52 -26.12 -37.66 3.99
N VAL A 53 -24.81 -37.41 4.07
CA VAL A 53 -24.23 -36.08 4.24
C VAL A 53 -24.06 -35.45 2.86
N LYS A 54 -24.62 -34.25 2.69
CA LYS A 54 -24.39 -33.38 1.53
C LYS A 54 -23.72 -32.10 2.00
N HIS A 55 -23.16 -31.32 1.10
CA HIS A 55 -22.59 -30.02 1.44
C HIS A 55 -23.35 -28.87 0.78
N GLY A 56 -23.12 -27.67 1.31
CA GLY A 56 -23.57 -26.43 0.70
C GLY A 56 -22.77 -25.26 1.21
N TRP A 57 -22.88 -24.15 0.50
CA TRP A 57 -22.31 -22.88 0.96
C TRP A 57 -23.32 -22.13 1.81
N LEU A 58 -22.88 -21.58 2.92
CA LEU A 58 -23.67 -20.74 3.81
C LEU A 58 -23.02 -19.36 3.93
N LEU A 59 -23.85 -18.33 3.80
CA LEU A 59 -23.56 -16.96 4.20
C LEU A 59 -24.24 -16.73 5.55
N GLY A 60 -23.45 -16.53 6.59
CA GLY A 60 -23.92 -16.40 7.96
C GLY A 60 -23.51 -15.10 8.62
N GLN A 61 -24.27 -14.69 9.63
CA GLN A 61 -23.97 -13.57 10.52
C GLN A 61 -23.95 -14.09 11.97
N ASN A 62 -22.85 -13.90 12.70
CA ASN A 62 -22.71 -14.34 14.09
C ASN A 62 -23.11 -15.82 14.28
N CYS A 63 -22.59 -16.69 13.40
CA CYS A 63 -22.89 -18.12 13.34
C CYS A 63 -24.37 -18.48 13.05
N LYS A 64 -25.21 -17.52 12.66
CA LYS A 64 -26.58 -17.78 12.20
C LYS A 64 -26.64 -17.77 10.67
N PRO A 65 -27.22 -18.79 10.01
CA PRO A 65 -27.30 -18.84 8.56
C PRO A 65 -28.31 -17.82 8.03
N LEU A 66 -27.86 -16.90 7.17
CA LEU A 66 -28.73 -15.95 6.47
C LEU A 66 -29.23 -16.56 5.16
N TYR A 67 -28.29 -17.01 4.33
CA TYR A 67 -28.55 -17.57 3.01
C TYR A 67 -27.68 -18.80 2.77
N GLY A 68 -28.12 -19.69 1.88
CA GLY A 68 -27.33 -20.86 1.52
C GLY A 68 -27.63 -21.45 0.15
N ALA A 69 -26.62 -22.06 -0.46
CA ALA A 69 -26.70 -22.69 -1.77
C ALA A 69 -26.23 -24.15 -1.67
N PRO A 70 -27.14 -25.15 -1.81
CA PRO A 70 -26.76 -26.56 -1.76
C PRO A 70 -25.95 -26.94 -3.00
N THR A 71 -24.70 -27.35 -2.81
CA THR A 71 -23.80 -27.79 -3.89
C THR A 71 -22.62 -28.55 -3.29
N GLU A 72 -22.11 -29.54 -4.03
CA GLU A 72 -20.89 -30.25 -3.65
C GLU A 72 -19.61 -29.52 -4.08
N SER A 73 -19.72 -28.48 -4.91
CA SER A 73 -18.58 -27.69 -5.39
C SER A 73 -17.75 -27.10 -4.24
N LEU A 74 -16.42 -27.14 -4.41
CA LEU A 74 -15.46 -26.45 -3.54
C LEU A 74 -15.33 -24.95 -3.86
N GLU A 75 -16.03 -24.47 -4.89
CA GLU A 75 -16.10 -23.05 -5.24
C GLU A 75 -17.44 -22.47 -4.81
N VAL A 76 -17.42 -21.21 -4.37
CA VAL A 76 -18.63 -20.48 -3.98
C VAL A 76 -19.54 -20.30 -5.20
N PRO A 77 -20.78 -20.82 -5.19
CA PRO A 77 -21.65 -20.77 -6.35
C PRO A 77 -22.18 -19.35 -6.59
N SER A 78 -22.24 -18.94 -7.85
CA SER A 78 -22.82 -17.65 -8.26
C SER A 78 -24.35 -17.62 -8.22
N ALA A 79 -25.00 -18.79 -8.17
CA ALA A 79 -26.45 -18.95 -8.23
C ALA A 79 -26.93 -20.08 -7.30
N GLY A 80 -28.26 -20.21 -7.15
CA GLY A 80 -28.87 -21.27 -6.35
C GLY A 80 -28.98 -20.97 -4.85
N TRP A 81 -28.74 -19.71 -4.46
CA TRP A 81 -28.89 -19.24 -3.09
C TRP A 81 -30.36 -19.21 -2.68
N LYS A 82 -30.62 -19.67 -1.45
CA LYS A 82 -31.93 -19.71 -0.79
C LYS A 82 -31.83 -18.98 0.54
N LYS A 83 -32.93 -18.36 0.94
CA LYS A 83 -33.09 -17.72 2.25
C LYS A 83 -33.26 -18.77 3.34
N PHE A 84 -32.58 -18.56 4.48
CA PHE A 84 -32.75 -19.32 5.71
C PHE A 84 -33.25 -18.38 6.82
N GLY A 85 -32.39 -17.50 7.31
CA GLY A 85 -32.71 -16.47 8.31
C GLY A 85 -32.55 -15.03 7.84
N GLY A 86 -32.09 -14.80 6.61
CA GLY A 86 -31.98 -13.45 6.01
C GLY A 86 -33.30 -12.93 5.45
N ASP A 87 -33.28 -11.73 4.88
CA ASP A 87 -34.43 -11.09 4.23
C ASP A 87 -34.40 -11.25 2.71
N ASP A 88 -35.54 -11.09 2.05
CA ASP A 88 -35.61 -11.04 0.59
C ASP A 88 -35.12 -9.67 0.06
N PRO A 89 -34.42 -9.61 -1.08
CA PRO A 89 -34.13 -10.72 -1.99
C PRO A 89 -32.93 -11.59 -1.57
N VAL A 90 -32.81 -12.76 -2.18
CA VAL A 90 -31.60 -13.59 -2.08
C VAL A 90 -30.41 -12.91 -2.76
N PRO A 91 -29.18 -13.10 -2.25
CA PRO A 91 -28.00 -12.44 -2.79
C PRO A 91 -27.67 -12.88 -4.22
N THR A 92 -27.13 -11.94 -4.98
CA THR A 92 -26.33 -12.19 -6.19
C THR A 92 -24.87 -12.31 -5.80
N VAL A 93 -24.22 -13.40 -6.21
CA VAL A 93 -22.84 -13.72 -5.84
C VAL A 93 -21.95 -13.70 -7.07
N LYS A 94 -20.88 -12.91 -7.02
CA LYS A 94 -19.85 -12.85 -8.07
C LYS A 94 -18.50 -13.20 -7.50
N VAL A 95 -17.79 -14.14 -8.13
CA VAL A 95 -16.40 -14.44 -7.79
C VAL A 95 -15.50 -13.61 -8.70
N GLN A 96 -14.62 -12.80 -8.11
CA GLN A 96 -13.73 -11.89 -8.83
C GLN A 96 -12.33 -11.93 -8.20
N GLN A 97 -11.32 -11.51 -8.96
CA GLN A 97 -10.00 -11.29 -8.36
C GLN A 97 -10.08 -10.11 -7.39
N LEU A 98 -9.45 -10.26 -6.22
CA LEU A 98 -9.50 -9.22 -5.18
C LEU A 98 -8.86 -7.92 -5.67
N GLU A 99 -7.83 -8.02 -6.51
CA GLU A 99 -7.13 -6.89 -7.10
C GLU A 99 -8.06 -6.06 -8.00
N ASP A 100 -8.77 -6.69 -8.93
CA ASP A 100 -9.70 -6.02 -9.85
C ASP A 100 -10.77 -5.22 -9.09
N LEU A 101 -11.30 -5.82 -8.03
CA LEU A 101 -12.28 -5.18 -7.18
C LEU A 101 -11.69 -3.96 -6.46
N LEU A 102 -10.49 -4.08 -5.89
CA LEU A 102 -9.85 -2.96 -5.18
C LEU A 102 -9.46 -1.84 -6.13
N PHE A 103 -9.14 -2.15 -7.39
CA PHE A 103 -8.99 -1.15 -8.45
C PHE A 103 -10.32 -0.48 -8.80
N ALA A 104 -11.41 -1.23 -8.92
CA ALA A 104 -12.73 -0.66 -9.12
C ALA A 104 -13.13 0.27 -7.96
N MET A 105 -12.89 -0.13 -6.71
CA MET A 105 -13.14 0.73 -5.54
C MET A 105 -12.31 2.02 -5.57
N ALA A 106 -11.05 1.95 -6.02
CA ALA A 106 -10.20 3.12 -6.17
C ALA A 106 -10.70 4.04 -7.29
N ASP A 107 -11.18 3.47 -8.40
CA ASP A 107 -11.77 4.21 -9.53
C ASP A 107 -13.07 4.90 -9.11
N ASP A 108 -13.98 4.21 -8.39
CA ASP A 108 -15.21 4.78 -7.84
C ASP A 108 -14.90 5.92 -6.85
N SER A 109 -13.92 5.71 -5.95
CA SER A 109 -13.48 6.73 -5.00
C SER A 109 -12.88 7.95 -5.70
N LYS A 110 -12.14 7.74 -6.79
CA LYS A 110 -11.63 8.82 -7.63
C LYS A 110 -12.78 9.59 -8.28
N SER A 111 -13.77 8.91 -8.86
CA SER A 111 -14.94 9.57 -9.46
C SER A 111 -15.74 10.38 -8.42
N ALA A 112 -15.91 9.87 -7.21
CA ALA A 112 -16.52 10.61 -6.11
C ALA A 112 -15.69 11.84 -5.68
N ALA A 113 -14.36 11.71 -5.67
CA ALA A 113 -13.47 12.83 -5.41
C ALA A 113 -13.55 13.90 -6.51
N ASP A 114 -13.56 13.50 -7.79
CA ASP A 114 -13.72 14.43 -8.93
C ASP A 114 -15.06 15.21 -8.80
N ALA A 115 -16.16 14.53 -8.46
CA ALA A 115 -17.45 15.20 -8.21
C ALA A 115 -17.41 16.18 -7.01
N ALA A 116 -16.73 15.81 -5.91
CA ALA A 116 -16.55 16.69 -4.77
C ALA A 116 -15.69 17.92 -5.11
N LEU A 117 -14.66 17.77 -5.94
CA LEU A 117 -13.86 18.88 -6.45
C LEU A 117 -14.67 19.84 -7.33
N GLU A 118 -15.55 19.32 -8.18
CA GLU A 118 -16.47 20.14 -9.00
C GLU A 118 -17.45 20.95 -8.15
N CYS A 119 -17.87 20.41 -7.00
CA CYS A 119 -18.71 21.11 -6.01
C CYS A 119 -17.92 21.98 -5.02
N GLU A 120 -16.60 22.11 -5.20
CA GLU A 120 -15.70 22.82 -4.28
C GLU A 120 -15.72 22.31 -2.82
N ASP A 121 -16.17 21.06 -2.59
CA ASP A 121 -16.11 20.39 -1.29
C ASP A 121 -14.75 19.71 -1.13
N TRP A 122 -13.74 20.52 -0.83
CA TRP A 122 -12.34 20.08 -0.75
C TRP A 122 -12.11 19.04 0.35
N ALA A 123 -12.83 19.14 1.47
CA ALA A 123 -12.69 18.21 2.59
C ALA A 123 -13.22 16.81 2.21
N LEU A 124 -14.40 16.77 1.56
CA LEU A 124 -14.96 15.52 1.06
C LEU A 124 -14.10 14.91 -0.06
N ALA A 125 -13.54 15.74 -0.95
CA ALA A 125 -12.59 15.29 -1.96
C ALA A 125 -11.36 14.61 -1.34
N VAL A 126 -10.76 15.19 -0.28
CA VAL A 126 -9.65 14.56 0.46
C VAL A 126 -10.07 13.21 1.07
N GLN A 127 -11.27 13.12 1.63
CA GLN A 127 -11.81 11.88 2.20
C GLN A 127 -11.92 10.78 1.14
N HIS A 128 -12.52 11.08 -0.02
CA HIS A 128 -12.67 10.13 -1.11
C HIS A 128 -11.33 9.72 -1.72
N CYS A 129 -10.41 10.66 -1.96
CA CYS A 129 -9.07 10.32 -2.43
C CYS A 129 -8.35 9.40 -1.43
N THR A 130 -8.48 9.66 -0.13
CA THR A 130 -7.87 8.82 0.91
C THR A 130 -8.43 7.40 0.90
N ALA A 131 -9.74 7.25 0.78
CA ALA A 131 -10.38 5.94 0.62
C ALA A 131 -9.86 5.18 -0.61
N GLY A 132 -9.67 5.86 -1.74
CA GLY A 132 -9.09 5.29 -2.95
C GLY A 132 -7.64 4.83 -2.77
N ILE A 133 -6.80 5.64 -2.14
CA ILE A 133 -5.41 5.25 -1.80
C ILE A 133 -5.39 4.04 -0.86
N ASP A 134 -6.29 3.97 0.11
CA ASP A 134 -6.36 2.84 1.04
C ASP A 134 -6.90 1.57 0.37
N ALA A 135 -7.76 1.68 -0.64
CA ALA A 135 -8.10 0.55 -1.52
C ALA A 135 -6.87 0.05 -2.29
N LEU A 136 -6.08 0.95 -2.90
CA LEU A 136 -4.86 0.60 -3.62
C LEU A 136 -3.79 -0.04 -2.71
N LYS A 137 -3.59 0.47 -1.48
CA LYS A 137 -2.66 -0.15 -0.51
C LYS A 137 -3.01 -1.62 -0.23
N ARG A 138 -4.30 -1.96 -0.25
CA ARG A 138 -4.83 -3.30 0.03
C ARG A 138 -4.78 -4.24 -1.18
N SER A 139 -4.57 -3.74 -2.40
CA SER A 139 -4.65 -4.57 -3.62
C SER A 139 -3.48 -5.54 -3.78
N GLY A 140 -2.31 -5.22 -3.20
CA GLY A 140 -1.10 -6.02 -3.35
C GLY A 140 -0.39 -5.85 -4.69
N GLY A 141 -1.06 -5.35 -5.73
CA GLY A 141 -0.51 -5.03 -7.04
C GLY A 141 0.28 -3.71 -7.05
N ARG A 142 1.43 -3.65 -6.36
CA ARG A 142 2.16 -2.38 -6.11
C ARG A 142 3.06 -1.90 -7.26
N PHE A 143 3.25 -2.71 -8.30
CA PHE A 143 4.32 -2.50 -9.29
C PHE A 143 3.85 -2.43 -10.74
N CYS A 144 2.56 -2.62 -11.01
CA CYS A 144 2.03 -2.52 -12.36
C CYS A 144 1.71 -1.06 -12.72
N ASP A 145 1.78 -0.73 -14.01
CA ASP A 145 1.48 0.62 -14.50
C ASP A 145 0.04 1.03 -14.20
N ALA A 146 -0.88 0.06 -14.21
CA ALA A 146 -2.28 0.26 -13.83
C ALA A 146 -2.44 0.78 -12.39
N PHE A 147 -1.60 0.30 -11.46
CA PHE A 147 -1.56 0.79 -10.08
C PHE A 147 -0.95 2.18 -10.02
N LYS A 148 0.22 2.37 -10.64
CA LYS A 148 0.96 3.66 -10.61
C LYS A 148 0.10 4.79 -11.17
N ASN A 149 -0.55 4.57 -12.31
CA ASN A 149 -1.40 5.56 -12.96
C ASN A 149 -2.59 5.95 -12.06
N ARG A 150 -3.27 4.99 -11.44
CA ARG A 150 -4.37 5.28 -10.51
C ARG A 150 -3.91 6.01 -9.27
N ALA A 151 -2.85 5.52 -8.64
CA ALA A 151 -2.26 6.13 -7.45
C ALA A 151 -1.85 7.58 -7.71
N ALA A 152 -1.15 7.83 -8.82
CA ALA A 152 -0.72 9.16 -9.20
C ALA A 152 -1.91 10.10 -9.43
N LEU A 153 -2.92 9.67 -10.21
CA LEU A 153 -4.11 10.49 -10.44
C LEU A 153 -4.83 10.84 -9.13
N ILE A 154 -5.04 9.86 -8.25
CA ILE A 154 -5.72 10.11 -6.96
C ILE A 154 -4.89 11.04 -6.06
N LEU A 155 -3.55 10.86 -6.00
CA LEU A 155 -2.67 11.74 -5.24
C LEU A 155 -2.65 13.17 -5.79
N SER A 156 -2.62 13.34 -7.12
CA SER A 156 -2.71 14.65 -7.78
C SER A 156 -4.02 15.39 -7.43
N ARG A 157 -5.15 14.67 -7.40
CA ARG A 157 -6.45 15.23 -6.96
C ARG A 157 -6.43 15.62 -5.48
N ARG A 158 -5.90 14.74 -4.62
CA ARG A 158 -5.78 15.02 -3.17
C ARG A 158 -4.86 16.21 -2.90
N ALA A 159 -3.76 16.33 -3.64
CA ALA A 159 -2.86 17.46 -3.58
C ALA A 159 -3.58 18.78 -3.91
N SER A 160 -4.37 18.78 -4.99
CA SER A 160 -5.17 19.94 -5.40
C SER A 160 -6.19 20.34 -4.32
N ALA A 161 -6.84 19.37 -3.69
CA ALA A 161 -7.78 19.63 -2.58
C ALA A 161 -7.06 20.19 -1.33
N HIS A 162 -5.92 19.61 -0.94
CA HIS A 162 -5.10 20.12 0.16
C HIS A 162 -4.61 21.56 -0.07
N LEU A 163 -4.24 21.88 -1.32
CA LEU A 163 -3.85 23.24 -1.71
C LEU A 163 -4.99 24.24 -1.44
N ARG A 164 -6.22 23.90 -1.84
CA ARG A 164 -7.42 24.73 -1.57
C ARG A 164 -7.76 24.86 -0.08
N LEU A 165 -7.46 23.82 0.71
CA LEU A 165 -7.58 23.83 2.17
C LEU A 165 -6.43 24.55 2.88
N LYS A 166 -5.46 25.10 2.14
CA LYS A 166 -4.25 25.75 2.67
C LYS A 166 -3.34 24.83 3.49
N ASP A 167 -3.47 23.52 3.31
CA ASP A 167 -2.51 22.54 3.83
C ASP A 167 -1.39 22.34 2.80
N PHE A 168 -0.56 23.36 2.64
CA PHE A 168 0.47 23.42 1.59
C PHE A 168 1.52 22.30 1.73
N LYS A 169 1.81 21.86 2.96
CA LYS A 169 2.73 20.74 3.19
C LYS A 169 2.15 19.43 2.69
N ALA A 170 0.88 19.14 2.99
CA ALA A 170 0.22 17.94 2.48
C ALA A 170 0.03 18.00 0.96
N ALA A 171 -0.28 19.18 0.42
CA ALA A 171 -0.38 19.40 -1.02
C ALA A 171 0.94 19.09 -1.73
N LEU A 172 2.06 19.64 -1.23
CA LEU A 172 3.39 19.37 -1.77
C LEU A 172 3.75 17.88 -1.67
N ARG A 173 3.51 17.25 -0.51
CA ARG A 173 3.74 15.81 -0.31
C ARG A 173 3.02 14.97 -1.36
N ASP A 174 1.72 15.20 -1.54
CA ASP A 174 0.92 14.39 -2.45
C ASP A 174 1.26 14.66 -3.93
N ALA A 175 1.58 15.91 -4.28
CA ALA A 175 2.03 16.26 -5.63
C ALA A 175 3.36 15.58 -5.98
N VAL A 176 4.35 15.63 -5.08
CA VAL A 176 5.65 14.96 -5.26
C VAL A 176 5.47 13.45 -5.36
N ALA A 177 4.66 12.85 -4.48
CA ALA A 177 4.36 11.42 -4.55
C ALA A 177 3.69 11.02 -5.88
N SER A 178 2.78 11.86 -6.39
CA SER A 178 2.15 11.66 -7.69
C SER A 178 3.17 11.68 -8.83
N LEU A 179 4.10 12.63 -8.83
CA LEU A 179 5.12 12.78 -9.87
C LEU A 179 6.13 11.63 -9.84
N GLU A 180 6.56 11.21 -8.65
CA GLU A 180 7.48 10.08 -8.46
C GLU A 180 6.91 8.73 -8.94
N LEU A 181 5.59 8.57 -8.98
CA LEU A 181 4.95 7.39 -9.56
C LEU A 181 5.06 7.35 -11.09
N GLY A 182 5.44 8.46 -11.73
CA GLY A 182 5.81 8.51 -13.15
C GLY A 182 4.66 8.33 -14.14
N ALA A 183 3.42 8.63 -13.74
CA ALA A 183 2.29 8.54 -14.68
C ALA A 183 2.37 9.69 -15.71
N PRO A 184 2.07 9.43 -17.00
CA PRO A 184 2.10 10.47 -18.02
C PRO A 184 0.99 11.52 -17.81
N GLY A 185 1.26 12.77 -18.21
CA GLY A 185 0.24 13.83 -18.23
C GLY A 185 -0.08 14.48 -16.88
N LEU A 186 0.85 14.43 -15.92
CA LEU A 186 0.68 14.99 -14.57
C LEU A 186 1.09 16.47 -14.45
N SER A 187 0.96 17.27 -15.51
CA SER A 187 1.27 18.72 -15.46
C SER A 187 0.51 19.45 -14.36
N SER A 188 -0.71 18.98 -14.03
CA SER A 188 -1.47 19.47 -12.88
C SER A 188 -0.77 19.25 -11.54
N ALA A 189 -0.08 18.13 -11.33
CA ALA A 189 0.67 17.87 -10.10
C ALA A 189 1.93 18.75 -10.01
N GLU A 190 2.63 19.00 -11.12
CA GLU A 190 3.76 19.93 -11.18
C GLU A 190 3.32 21.35 -10.81
N ALA A 191 2.20 21.82 -11.36
CA ALA A 191 1.64 23.12 -11.05
C ALA A 191 1.27 23.25 -9.55
N VAL A 192 0.64 22.22 -8.98
CA VAL A 192 0.31 22.18 -7.54
C VAL A 192 1.56 22.17 -6.67
N ALA A 193 2.61 21.43 -7.06
CA ALA A 193 3.87 21.41 -6.32
C ALA A 193 4.54 22.79 -6.29
N LEU A 194 4.58 23.49 -7.43
CA LEU A 194 5.11 24.85 -7.54
C LEU A 194 4.29 25.86 -6.73
N GLU A 195 2.96 25.81 -6.83
CA GLU A 195 2.09 26.70 -6.07
C GLU A 195 2.22 26.46 -4.55
N ALA A 196 2.25 25.19 -4.12
CA ALA A 196 2.49 24.85 -2.73
C ALA A 196 3.86 25.34 -2.22
N ALA A 197 4.92 25.20 -3.02
CA ALA A 197 6.25 25.71 -2.67
C ALA A 197 6.25 27.24 -2.49
N ARG A 198 5.53 27.97 -3.35
CA ARG A 198 5.37 29.42 -3.25
C ARG A 198 4.67 29.82 -1.94
N GLU A 199 3.55 29.17 -1.64
CA GLU A 199 2.78 29.41 -0.41
C GLU A 199 3.55 29.00 0.86
N LEU A 200 4.52 28.09 0.74
CA LEU A 200 5.47 27.72 1.81
C LEU A 200 6.65 28.70 1.96
N GLY A 201 6.64 29.80 1.22
CA GLY A 201 7.59 30.91 1.38
C GLY A 201 8.65 31.03 0.29
N CYS A 202 8.63 30.17 -0.74
CA CYS A 202 9.57 30.27 -1.86
C CYS A 202 9.19 31.47 -2.75
N LYS A 203 9.97 32.55 -2.67
CA LYS A 203 9.68 33.80 -3.39
C LYS A 203 10.07 33.77 -4.86
N ASP A 204 10.97 32.87 -5.22
CA ASP A 204 11.50 32.75 -6.57
C ASP A 204 11.05 31.40 -7.18
N ASP A 205 10.30 31.50 -8.28
CA ASP A 205 9.83 30.34 -9.03
C ASP A 205 11.01 29.55 -9.62
N SER A 206 12.15 30.19 -9.91
CA SER A 206 13.35 29.51 -10.43
C SER A 206 14.00 28.62 -9.37
N LEU A 207 14.08 29.12 -8.13
CA LEU A 207 14.49 28.35 -6.97
C LEU A 207 13.55 27.18 -6.68
N ALA A 208 12.23 27.40 -6.72
CA ALA A 208 11.24 26.34 -6.53
C ALA A 208 11.41 25.23 -7.57
N GLN A 209 11.57 25.59 -8.84
CA GLN A 209 11.84 24.63 -9.93
C GLN A 209 13.14 23.86 -9.70
N LYS A 210 14.21 24.53 -9.28
CA LYS A 210 15.50 23.87 -8.98
C LYS A 210 15.39 22.87 -7.82
N ILE A 211 14.64 23.20 -6.76
CA ILE A 211 14.39 22.28 -5.65
C ILE A 211 13.54 21.08 -6.10
N LEU A 212 12.60 21.30 -7.01
CA LEU A 212 11.70 20.28 -7.55
C LEU A 212 12.31 19.47 -8.71
N GLU A 213 13.45 19.87 -9.27
CA GLU A 213 14.13 19.16 -10.38
C GLU A 213 14.33 17.65 -10.14
N PRO A 214 14.66 17.18 -8.91
CA PRO A 214 14.80 15.74 -8.64
C PRO A 214 13.46 14.98 -8.58
N VAL A 215 12.33 15.68 -8.52
CA VAL A 215 11.00 15.07 -8.42
C VAL A 215 10.61 14.43 -9.75
N GLY A 216 10.04 13.24 -9.70
CA GLY A 216 9.71 12.43 -10.87
C GLY A 216 10.84 11.51 -11.33
N THR A 217 12.01 11.56 -10.67
CA THR A 217 13.14 10.67 -10.99
C THR A 217 13.01 9.29 -10.35
N GLY A 218 12.00 9.08 -9.50
CA GLY A 218 11.77 7.83 -8.78
C GLY A 218 12.76 7.61 -7.63
N ARG A 219 13.42 8.68 -7.16
CA ARG A 219 14.44 8.62 -6.10
C ARG A 219 13.87 8.95 -4.72
N ILE A 220 12.78 9.70 -4.65
CA ILE A 220 12.19 10.19 -3.40
C ILE A 220 11.21 9.15 -2.84
N LEU A 221 10.45 8.51 -3.72
CA LEU A 221 9.43 7.54 -3.33
C LEU A 221 10.06 6.17 -3.06
N ASP A 222 9.59 5.49 -2.00
CA ASP A 222 9.94 4.09 -1.75
C ASP A 222 9.23 3.19 -2.80
N PRO A 223 9.95 2.49 -3.70
CA PRO A 223 9.28 1.65 -4.71
C PRO A 223 8.65 0.38 -4.12
N GLY A 224 9.10 -0.12 -2.97
CA GLY A 224 8.52 -1.29 -2.29
C GLY A 224 7.22 -1.00 -1.53
N ALA A 225 7.03 0.26 -1.14
CA ALA A 225 5.86 0.75 -0.41
C ALA A 225 5.43 2.16 -0.88
N PRO A 226 5.08 2.32 -2.18
CA PRO A 226 4.91 3.63 -2.81
C PRO A 226 3.81 4.51 -2.21
N LEU A 227 2.86 3.92 -1.46
CA LEU A 227 1.75 4.66 -0.84
C LEU A 227 1.91 4.91 0.66
N VAL A 228 3.06 4.55 1.25
CA VAL A 228 3.37 4.84 2.67
C VAL A 228 3.85 6.29 2.84
N LEU A 229 4.33 6.93 1.77
CA LEU A 229 4.71 8.34 1.65
C LEU A 229 5.76 8.89 2.65
N ARG A 230 6.25 8.10 3.61
CA ARG A 230 7.24 8.53 4.61
C ARG A 230 8.50 9.15 4.01
N CYS A 231 9.06 8.56 2.94
CA CYS A 231 10.25 9.10 2.28
C CYS A 231 9.96 10.48 1.66
N VAL A 232 8.76 10.66 1.08
CA VAL A 232 8.30 11.93 0.56
C VAL A 232 8.08 12.94 1.69
N GLU A 233 7.48 12.53 2.82
CA GLU A 233 7.28 13.39 3.99
C GLU A 233 8.60 13.88 4.60
N ARG A 234 9.61 13.00 4.69
CA ARG A 234 10.96 13.36 5.12
C ARG A 234 11.60 14.36 4.16
N TRP A 235 11.55 14.09 2.85
CA TRP A 235 12.05 15.01 1.84
C TRP A 235 11.36 16.38 1.93
N VAL A 236 10.02 16.42 2.06
CA VAL A 236 9.26 17.67 2.27
C VAL A 236 9.75 18.41 3.52
N ALA A 237 9.98 17.71 4.63
CA ALA A 237 10.47 18.33 5.86
C ALA A 237 11.88 18.95 5.71
N GLU A 238 12.74 18.38 4.86
CA GLU A 238 14.08 18.88 4.57
C GLU A 238 14.07 20.08 3.61
N VAL A 239 13.20 20.09 2.59
CA VAL A 239 13.16 21.17 1.60
C VAL A 239 12.35 22.39 2.03
N VAL A 240 11.33 22.22 2.89
CA VAL A 240 10.49 23.34 3.33
C VAL A 240 11.29 24.48 3.99
N PRO A 241 12.25 24.23 4.90
CA PRO A 241 13.10 25.29 5.45
C PRO A 241 13.87 26.07 4.37
N LEU A 242 14.30 25.38 3.29
CA LEU A 242 15.06 25.99 2.20
C LEU A 242 14.23 27.02 1.42
N PHE A 243 12.90 26.87 1.36
CA PHE A 243 12.03 27.85 0.69
C PHE A 243 12.08 29.22 1.34
N SER A 244 12.29 29.29 2.67
CA SER A 244 12.31 30.56 3.41
C SER A 244 13.72 31.12 3.62
N SER A 245 14.77 30.30 3.57
CA SER A 245 16.12 30.68 4.00
C SER A 245 17.14 30.87 2.88
N ALA A 246 16.79 30.55 1.64
CA ALA A 246 17.74 30.49 0.55
C ALA A 246 18.15 31.87 0.00
N GLU A 247 19.42 32.23 0.17
CA GLU A 247 20.11 33.10 -0.78
C GLU A 247 20.61 32.23 -1.94
N GLU A 248 20.42 32.67 -3.19
CA GLU A 248 20.60 31.89 -4.45
C GLU A 248 21.94 31.14 -4.61
N GLY A 249 22.97 31.48 -3.81
CA GLY A 249 24.34 30.99 -3.97
C GLY A 249 24.77 29.76 -3.15
N GLN A 250 24.00 29.29 -2.17
CA GLN A 250 24.44 28.21 -1.25
C GLN A 250 23.49 27.02 -1.13
N LEU A 251 22.51 26.90 -2.04
CA LEU A 251 21.51 25.85 -1.92
C LEU A 251 22.08 24.47 -2.26
N GLN A 252 22.41 23.69 -1.24
CA GLN A 252 22.55 22.25 -1.38
C GLN A 252 21.17 21.61 -1.23
N VAL A 253 20.57 21.22 -2.35
CA VAL A 253 19.34 20.41 -2.34
C VAL A 253 19.70 19.09 -1.65
N PRO A 254 18.90 18.61 -0.68
CA PRO A 254 19.15 17.34 0.00
C PRO A 254 19.36 16.23 -1.03
N VAL A 255 20.46 15.50 -0.91
CA VAL A 255 20.73 14.37 -1.79
C VAL A 255 19.68 13.32 -1.51
N VAL A 256 18.82 13.08 -2.50
CA VAL A 256 17.75 12.09 -2.41
C VAL A 256 18.38 10.70 -2.36
N THR A 257 18.52 10.14 -1.16
CA THR A 257 19.01 8.78 -0.96
C THR A 257 17.82 7.83 -0.96
N HIS A 258 17.72 7.04 -2.04
CA HIS A 258 16.63 6.10 -2.33
C HIS A 258 16.45 5.01 -1.24
N MET A 259 17.41 4.87 -0.33
CA MET A 259 17.34 4.02 0.85
C MET A 259 18.25 4.58 1.94
N PRO A 260 17.72 5.17 3.02
CA PRO A 260 18.49 5.21 4.25
C PRO A 260 18.59 3.78 4.79
N SER A 261 19.69 3.47 5.47
CA SER A 261 19.97 2.18 6.12
C SER A 261 18.92 1.77 7.17
N ASP A 262 17.92 2.61 7.42
CA ASP A 262 16.86 2.49 8.43
C ASP A 262 15.63 1.68 7.95
N ARG A 263 15.55 1.26 6.68
CA ARG A 263 14.47 0.40 6.16
C ARG A 263 14.29 -0.93 6.93
N TYR A 264 15.35 -1.42 7.59
CA TYR A 264 15.27 -2.61 8.45
C TYR A 264 14.48 -2.38 9.75
N LEU A 265 14.20 -1.11 10.07
CA LEU A 265 13.53 -0.64 11.27
C LEU A 265 12.06 -0.25 11.01
N ASP A 266 11.58 -0.46 9.79
CA ASP A 266 10.22 -0.14 9.41
C ASP A 266 9.19 -0.90 10.28
N GLY A 267 8.28 -0.13 10.89
CA GLY A 267 7.21 -0.63 11.77
C GLY A 267 7.43 -0.34 13.25
N LEU A 268 8.60 0.18 13.62
CA LEU A 268 8.90 0.69 14.95
C LEU A 268 8.47 2.16 15.05
N ASP A 269 7.90 2.56 16.19
CA ASP A 269 7.74 3.98 16.52
C ASP A 269 9.11 4.67 16.67
N GLU A 270 9.15 6.00 16.71
CA GLU A 270 10.44 6.73 16.73
C GLU A 270 11.29 6.35 17.95
N GLU A 271 10.68 6.10 19.10
CA GLU A 271 11.40 5.72 20.33
C GLU A 271 11.98 4.30 20.21
N ALA A 272 11.20 3.34 19.74
CA ALA A 272 11.62 1.97 19.45
C ALA A 272 12.63 1.92 18.30
N ARG A 273 12.50 2.78 17.29
CA ARG A 273 13.46 2.95 16.21
C ARG A 273 14.79 3.47 16.78
N GLN A 274 14.77 4.53 17.59
CA GLN A 274 15.97 5.05 18.26
C GLN A 274 16.58 4.00 19.22
N ALA A 275 15.76 3.20 19.90
CA ALA A 275 16.21 2.11 20.75
C ALA A 275 16.83 0.96 19.95
N VAL A 276 16.25 0.58 18.80
CA VAL A 276 16.79 -0.47 17.91
C VAL A 276 18.03 0.03 17.18
N ILE A 277 18.10 1.31 16.79
CA ILE A 277 19.35 1.96 16.37
C ILE A 277 20.36 1.85 17.51
N LYS A 278 20.03 2.26 18.73
CA LYS A 278 20.95 2.19 19.88
C LYS A 278 21.36 0.75 20.26
N GLN A 279 20.50 -0.25 20.01
CA GLN A 279 20.68 -1.66 20.38
C GLN A 279 21.38 -2.50 19.30
N TYR A 280 21.17 -2.19 18.01
CA TYR A 280 21.70 -2.95 16.87
C TYR A 280 22.67 -2.14 16.00
N LEU A 281 22.69 -0.82 16.16
CA LEU A 281 23.81 0.09 15.88
C LEU A 281 24.29 0.73 17.19
N PRO A 282 24.60 -0.04 18.26
CA PRO A 282 25.37 0.57 19.34
C PRO A 282 26.71 1.01 18.74
N GLU A 283 27.40 1.91 19.41
CA GLU A 283 28.86 1.90 19.36
C GLU A 283 29.34 0.50 19.79
N LEU A 284 29.32 -0.51 18.90
CA LEU A 284 29.71 -1.87 19.23
C LEU A 284 30.42 -2.59 18.07
N PRO A 285 31.38 -3.45 18.43
CA PRO A 285 32.33 -4.09 17.53
C PRO A 285 31.69 -5.30 16.86
N PHE A 286 31.52 -5.25 15.54
CA PHE A 286 31.10 -6.42 14.76
C PHE A 286 32.31 -7.14 14.17
N GLY A 287 32.68 -8.27 14.80
CA GLY A 287 33.07 -9.53 14.14
C GLY A 287 34.33 -9.62 13.27
N GLY A 288 35.01 -8.51 13.00
CA GLY A 288 36.31 -8.46 12.35
C GLY A 288 36.96 -7.14 12.73
N THR A 289 38.23 -7.16 13.11
CA THR A 289 38.96 -6.08 13.80
C THR A 289 39.20 -4.79 12.98
N GLY A 290 38.35 -4.48 11.99
CA GLY A 290 38.41 -3.25 11.20
C GLY A 290 37.55 -2.16 11.82
N ILE A 291 38.17 -1.23 12.55
CA ILE A 291 37.50 -0.02 13.05
C ILE A 291 37.19 0.88 11.84
N ILE A 292 35.91 1.15 11.58
CA ILE A 292 35.48 2.27 10.72
C ILE A 292 35.75 3.54 11.51
N SER A 293 36.98 4.03 11.40
CA SER A 293 37.52 5.12 12.23
C SER A 293 37.29 6.49 11.58
N ASN A 294 36.85 6.48 10.33
CA ASN A 294 36.68 7.69 9.54
C ASN A 294 35.56 7.52 8.49
N PRO A 295 34.99 8.63 7.96
CA PRO A 295 33.92 8.60 6.97
C PRO A 295 34.20 7.76 5.72
N LYS A 296 35.47 7.59 5.32
CA LYS A 296 35.87 6.82 4.15
C LYS A 296 35.61 5.33 4.32
N ASP A 297 35.77 4.81 5.53
CA ASP A 297 35.49 3.40 5.84
C ASP A 297 33.98 3.13 5.79
N CYS A 298 33.15 4.13 6.16
CA CYS A 298 31.70 4.04 6.08
C CYS A 298 31.25 4.01 4.61
N LEU A 299 31.80 4.92 3.79
CA LEU A 299 31.60 4.90 2.35
C LEU A 299 32.02 3.56 1.74
N THR A 300 33.14 2.98 2.18
CA THR A 300 33.60 1.66 1.69
C THR A 300 32.61 0.53 2.02
N VAL A 301 31.98 0.57 3.19
CA VAL A 301 30.92 -0.40 3.53
C VAL A 301 29.66 -0.16 2.72
N MET A 302 29.27 1.10 2.51
CA MET A 302 28.14 1.46 1.65
C MET A 302 28.37 1.01 0.20
N ASP A 303 29.57 1.20 -0.34
CA ASP A 303 29.96 0.74 -1.68
C ASP A 303 29.87 -0.79 -1.79
N LYS A 304 30.31 -1.53 -0.76
CA LYS A 304 30.16 -3.00 -0.71
C LYS A 304 28.70 -3.44 -0.64
N TRP A 305 27.89 -2.72 0.13
CA TRP A 305 26.45 -2.97 0.18
C TRP A 305 25.81 -2.72 -1.18
N GLU A 306 26.14 -1.60 -1.82
CA GLU A 306 25.67 -1.27 -3.15
C GLU A 306 26.12 -2.30 -4.19
N GLU A 307 27.37 -2.75 -4.15
CA GLU A 307 27.90 -3.82 -5.01
C GLU A 307 27.10 -5.13 -4.82
N VAL A 308 26.88 -5.55 -3.59
CA VAL A 308 26.07 -6.75 -3.29
C VAL A 308 24.65 -6.58 -3.81
N PHE A 309 23.99 -5.46 -3.49
CA PHE A 309 22.61 -5.21 -3.90
C PHE A 309 22.46 -5.00 -5.40
N THR A 310 23.47 -4.52 -6.11
CA THR A 310 23.43 -4.35 -7.57
C THR A 310 23.96 -5.55 -8.34
N SER A 311 24.64 -6.49 -7.66
CA SER A 311 25.14 -7.71 -8.29
C SER A 311 24.01 -8.53 -8.92
N GLN A 312 24.25 -9.02 -10.14
CA GLN A 312 23.29 -9.87 -10.83
C GLN A 312 22.96 -11.15 -10.05
N GLU A 313 23.94 -11.70 -9.33
CA GLU A 313 23.75 -12.92 -8.54
C GLU A 313 22.77 -12.71 -7.39
N PHE A 314 22.97 -11.65 -6.59
CA PHE A 314 22.05 -11.32 -5.49
C PHE A 314 20.65 -11.02 -6.00
N GLN A 315 20.53 -10.25 -7.08
CA GLN A 315 19.24 -9.93 -7.69
C GLN A 315 18.53 -11.17 -8.24
N ALA A 316 19.26 -12.11 -8.86
CA ALA A 316 18.70 -13.38 -9.31
C ALA A 316 18.21 -14.24 -8.15
N LYS A 317 19.01 -14.39 -7.09
CA LYS A 317 18.63 -15.13 -5.87
C LYS A 317 17.42 -14.50 -5.18
N ARG A 318 17.41 -13.18 -5.03
CA ARG A 318 16.27 -12.43 -4.48
C ARG A 318 15.01 -12.64 -5.32
N LYS A 319 15.10 -12.50 -6.64
CA LYS A 319 13.95 -12.70 -7.53
C LYS A 319 13.39 -14.13 -7.42
N ALA A 320 14.27 -15.14 -7.37
CA ALA A 320 13.86 -16.54 -7.18
C ALA A 320 13.17 -16.76 -5.82
N LEU A 321 13.73 -16.21 -4.74
CA LEU A 321 13.13 -16.26 -3.40
C LEU A 321 11.73 -15.63 -3.37
N TRP A 322 11.55 -14.49 -4.04
CA TRP A 322 10.27 -13.77 -4.04
C TRP A 322 9.22 -14.38 -4.99
N ALA A 323 9.63 -15.21 -5.94
CA ALA A 323 8.73 -16.01 -6.78
C ALA A 323 8.17 -17.25 -6.07
N ARG A 324 8.75 -17.68 -4.95
CA ARG A 324 8.32 -18.86 -4.17
C ARG A 324 6.94 -18.64 -3.53
N ARG A 325 5.92 -19.31 -4.08
CA ARG A 325 4.52 -19.24 -3.61
C ARG A 325 4.28 -19.94 -2.27
N ASP A 326 5.16 -20.87 -1.90
CA ASP A 326 5.10 -21.63 -0.65
C ASP A 326 5.54 -20.82 0.58
N LEU A 327 6.24 -19.70 0.39
CA LEU A 327 6.70 -18.85 1.48
C LEU A 327 5.73 -17.70 1.76
N SER A 328 5.43 -17.49 3.04
CA SER A 328 4.74 -16.28 3.50
C SER A 328 5.66 -15.05 3.39
N TYR A 329 5.06 -13.86 3.34
CA TYR A 329 5.81 -12.59 3.27
C TYR A 329 6.85 -12.42 4.41
N PRO A 330 6.52 -12.67 5.70
CA PRO A 330 7.51 -12.59 6.78
C PRO A 330 8.70 -13.54 6.61
N LEU A 331 8.45 -14.75 6.10
CA LEU A 331 9.53 -15.71 5.84
C LEU A 331 10.42 -15.25 4.70
N ARG A 332 9.86 -14.72 3.59
CA ARG A 332 10.66 -14.15 2.50
C ARG A 332 11.55 -12.99 2.97
N LEU A 333 11.07 -12.16 3.90
CA LEU A 333 11.88 -11.11 4.51
C LEU A 333 13.03 -11.67 5.34
N LYS A 334 12.76 -12.68 6.18
CA LYS A 334 13.80 -13.34 6.98
C LYS A 334 14.89 -13.95 6.10
N GLU A 335 14.51 -14.70 5.07
CA GLU A 335 15.43 -15.31 4.10
C GLU A 335 16.23 -14.24 3.32
N THR A 336 15.59 -13.12 2.95
CA THR A 336 16.30 -12.00 2.30
C THR A 336 17.39 -11.44 3.22
N ARG A 337 17.15 -11.33 4.53
CA ARG A 337 18.15 -10.86 5.50
C ARG A 337 19.34 -11.83 5.61
N THR A 338 19.07 -13.14 5.65
CA THR A 338 20.12 -14.17 5.64
C THR A 338 20.99 -14.05 4.39
N MET A 339 20.35 -13.93 3.22
CA MET A 339 21.03 -13.79 1.94
C MET A 339 21.91 -12.53 1.88
N VAL A 340 21.46 -11.40 2.44
CA VAL A 340 22.29 -10.18 2.55
C VAL A 340 23.52 -10.44 3.41
N ALA A 341 23.35 -11.08 4.57
CA ALA A 341 24.47 -11.37 5.46
C ALA A 341 25.50 -12.31 4.82
N GLU A 342 25.04 -13.33 4.09
CA GLU A 342 25.90 -14.26 3.36
C GLU A 342 26.67 -13.55 2.24
N SER A 343 26.02 -12.69 1.47
CA SER A 343 26.67 -11.96 0.36
C SER A 343 27.68 -10.91 0.84
N LEU A 344 27.49 -10.33 2.02
CA LEU A 344 28.44 -9.38 2.61
C LEU A 344 29.64 -10.06 3.29
N ALA A 345 29.57 -11.37 3.53
CA ALA A 345 30.63 -12.14 4.17
C ALA A 345 31.72 -12.62 3.19
N VAL A 346 31.50 -12.48 1.88
CA VAL A 346 32.43 -12.83 0.79
C VAL A 346 33.36 -11.65 0.50
#